data_AF-A0AAW8GAX6-F1
#
_entry.id   AF-A0AAW8GAX6-F1
#
_cell.length_a   1.000
_cell.length_b   1.000
_cell.length_c   1.000
_cell.angle_alpha   90.00
_cell.angle_beta   90.00
_cell.angle_gamma   90.00
#
_symmetry.space_group_name_H-M   'P 1'
#
loop_
_entity.id
_entity.type
_entity.pdbx_description
1 polymer ?
#
loop_
_entity_poly.entity_id
_entity_poly.type
_entity_poly.pdbx_seq_one_letter_code
_entity_poly.pdbx_strand_id
1 'polypeptide(L)'
;MTEFAVNTIACVGWGSLVWNPRDLPCNGGWHNDGPLLPVEFARESGAKKNQRGDKITLVICPNSTRVRTYWVMLDVPDLIVARKCLAAREGIPKNWETDIGFADCVSGQTHGLEADTISAWAGANGLTGVVWTNLPCKFNGQHLMPSEVEVIAFLRALDGTKRVDAERYVRNTPRQIETAYRSAIEQSLGWFNCG
;
A
#
# COMPACT_ATOMS: atom_id res chain seq x y z
N MET A 1 32.92 1.59 23.23
CA MET A 1 31.68 0.81 23.18
C MET A 1 30.85 1.39 22.06
N THR A 2 30.92 0.79 20.87
CA THR A 2 30.05 1.15 19.76
C THR A 2 28.66 0.68 20.13
N GLU A 3 27.80 1.62 20.48
CA GLU A 3 26.36 1.43 20.53
C GLU A 3 25.97 0.82 19.18
N PHE A 4 25.60 -0.46 19.15
CA PHE A 4 25.05 -1.05 17.94
C PHE A 4 23.78 -0.25 17.69
N ALA A 5 23.78 0.60 16.66
CA ALA A 5 22.59 1.32 16.26
C ALA A 5 21.48 0.28 16.09
N VAL A 6 20.48 0.32 16.97
CA VAL A 6 19.31 -0.52 16.84
C VAL A 6 18.70 -0.15 15.50
N ASN A 7 18.64 -1.11 14.58
CA ASN A 7 18.15 -0.84 13.24
C ASN A 7 16.63 -0.62 13.31
N THR A 8 16.20 0.64 13.32
CA THR A 8 14.79 1.01 13.43
C THR A 8 14.18 1.11 12.04
N ILE A 9 13.88 -0.06 11.45
CA ILE A 9 13.24 -0.15 10.14
C ILE A 9 11.73 -0.27 10.29
N ALA A 10 10.99 0.59 9.58
CA ALA A 10 9.54 0.52 9.51
C ALA A 10 9.01 0.11 8.13
N CYS A 11 7.77 -0.36 8.09
CA CYS A 11 6.98 -0.48 6.88
C CYS A 11 5.81 0.50 6.93
N VAL A 12 5.66 1.34 5.91
CA VAL A 12 4.45 2.16 5.70
C VAL A 12 3.44 1.37 4.88
N GLY A 13 2.16 1.44 5.27
CA GLY A 13 1.12 0.59 4.71
C GLY A 13 -0.28 1.19 4.67
N TRP A 14 -1.09 0.60 3.80
CA TRP A 14 -2.49 0.91 3.57
C TRP A 14 -3.23 -0.33 3.07
N GLY A 15 -4.57 -0.28 3.09
CA GLY A 15 -5.41 -1.37 2.59
C GLY A 15 -5.08 -2.72 3.25
N SER A 16 -4.92 -3.76 2.42
CA SER A 16 -4.69 -5.13 2.91
C SER A 16 -3.40 -5.34 3.68
N LEU A 17 -2.40 -4.47 3.54
CA LEU A 17 -1.16 -4.61 4.31
C LEU A 17 -1.43 -4.49 5.81
N VAL A 18 -2.40 -3.64 6.18
CA VAL A 18 -2.78 -3.35 7.57
C VAL A 18 -3.67 -4.44 8.15
N TRP A 19 -4.74 -4.83 7.46
CA TRP A 19 -5.71 -5.82 7.98
C TRP A 19 -5.33 -7.28 7.68
N ASN A 20 -4.37 -7.51 6.78
CA ASN A 20 -3.83 -8.84 6.47
C ASN A 20 -2.34 -8.76 6.11
N PRO A 21 -1.47 -8.63 7.13
CA PRO A 21 -0.02 -8.53 6.94
C PRO A 21 0.60 -9.83 6.42
N ARG A 22 -0.06 -10.99 6.59
CA ARG A 22 0.47 -12.32 6.29
C ARG A 22 1.84 -12.50 6.96
N ASP A 23 2.85 -12.95 6.21
CA ASP A 23 4.19 -13.26 6.67
C ASP A 23 5.12 -12.02 6.75
N LEU A 24 4.56 -10.80 6.70
CA LEU A 24 5.37 -9.60 6.94
C LEU A 24 5.89 -9.65 8.39
N PRO A 25 7.20 -9.51 8.64
CA PRO A 25 7.79 -9.64 9.97
C PRO A 25 7.52 -8.38 10.82
N CYS A 26 6.26 -8.15 11.17
CA CYS A 26 5.85 -7.03 12.00
C CYS A 26 6.35 -7.21 13.44
N ASN A 27 7.00 -6.19 13.97
CA ASN A 27 7.31 -6.06 15.38
C ASN A 27 6.24 -5.17 16.05
N GLY A 28 5.24 -5.79 16.66
CA GLY A 28 4.13 -5.09 17.31
C GLY A 28 2.96 -4.77 16.37
N GLY A 29 2.17 -3.76 16.75
CA GLY A 29 0.94 -3.36 16.07
C GLY A 29 1.14 -2.26 15.04
N TRP A 30 0.16 -2.11 14.14
CA TRP A 30 0.12 -0.98 13.20
C TRP A 30 -0.23 0.33 13.92
N HIS A 31 0.63 1.32 13.77
CA HIS A 31 0.46 2.69 14.20
C HIS A 31 -0.33 3.48 13.15
N ASN A 32 -1.18 4.40 13.61
CA ASN A 32 -2.19 5.08 12.78
C ASN A 32 -1.79 6.52 12.38
N ASP A 33 -0.58 6.94 12.71
CA ASP A 33 -0.04 8.29 12.55
C ASP A 33 1.11 8.38 11.52
N GLY A 34 1.10 7.49 10.53
CA GLY A 34 2.10 7.43 9.45
C GLY A 34 2.12 8.66 8.54
N PRO A 35 2.91 8.71 7.46
CA PRO A 35 2.94 9.88 6.58
C PRO A 35 1.58 10.11 5.87
N LEU A 36 1.26 11.37 5.57
CA LEU A 36 0.17 11.69 4.66
C LEU A 36 0.62 11.37 3.24
N LEU A 37 -0.03 10.43 2.55
CA LEU A 37 0.33 10.00 1.19
C LEU A 37 -0.89 10.06 0.25
N PRO A 38 -0.69 10.35 -1.05
CA PRO A 38 -1.76 10.36 -2.03
C PRO A 38 -2.02 8.93 -2.49
N VAL A 39 -2.82 8.18 -1.71
CA VAL A 39 -3.21 6.80 -2.06
C VAL A 39 -4.63 6.77 -2.58
N GLU A 40 -4.89 5.95 -3.60
CA GLU A 40 -6.22 5.80 -4.18
C GLU A 40 -6.44 4.40 -4.79
N PHE A 41 -7.70 4.01 -4.94
CA PHE A 41 -8.14 2.78 -5.59
C PHE A 41 -7.86 2.83 -7.10
N ALA A 42 -6.66 2.43 -7.51
CA ALA A 42 -6.18 2.64 -8.88
C ALA A 42 -5.41 1.46 -9.50
N ARG A 43 -5.35 0.30 -8.83
CA ARG A 43 -4.64 -0.87 -9.36
C ARG A 43 -5.51 -2.12 -9.37
N GLU A 44 -5.77 -2.66 -10.56
CA GLU A 44 -6.35 -4.00 -10.70
C GLU A 44 -5.39 -5.07 -10.17
N SER A 45 -5.91 -5.88 -9.23
CA SER A 45 -5.23 -7.04 -8.66
C SER A 45 -5.98 -8.33 -9.02
N GLY A 46 -5.29 -9.48 -8.99
CA GLY A 46 -5.86 -10.78 -9.36
C GLY A 46 -5.98 -11.03 -10.87
N ALA A 47 -5.43 -10.15 -11.72
CA ALA A 47 -5.46 -10.31 -13.17
C ALA A 47 -4.73 -11.60 -13.60
N LYS A 48 -5.39 -12.42 -14.43
CA LYS A 48 -4.81 -13.60 -15.09
C LYS A 48 -4.53 -13.28 -16.55
N LYS A 49 -3.78 -14.16 -17.24
CA LYS A 49 -3.50 -13.99 -18.68
C LYS A 49 -4.82 -13.78 -19.45
N ASN A 50 -4.91 -12.66 -20.18
CA ASN A 50 -6.08 -12.23 -20.96
C ASN A 50 -7.36 -11.98 -20.13
N GLN A 51 -7.24 -11.70 -18.83
CA GLN A 51 -8.37 -11.38 -17.95
C GLN A 51 -8.06 -10.16 -17.11
N ARG A 52 -9.08 -9.33 -16.87
CA ARG A 52 -9.00 -8.23 -15.91
C ARG A 52 -8.80 -8.74 -14.49
N GLY A 53 -8.39 -7.83 -13.59
CA GLY A 53 -8.37 -8.10 -12.16
C GLY A 53 -9.73 -8.47 -11.60
N ASP A 54 -9.73 -9.05 -10.40
CA ASP A 54 -10.94 -9.36 -9.63
C ASP A 54 -11.27 -8.29 -8.58
N LYS A 55 -10.35 -7.35 -8.34
CA LYS A 55 -10.51 -6.22 -7.43
C LYS A 55 -9.65 -5.05 -7.85
N ILE A 56 -9.98 -3.88 -7.31
CA ILE A 56 -9.13 -2.69 -7.40
C ILE A 56 -8.54 -2.40 -6.01
N THR A 57 -7.23 -2.18 -5.96
CA THR A 57 -6.47 -2.00 -4.72
C THR A 57 -5.86 -0.62 -4.65
N LEU A 58 -5.56 -0.20 -3.42
CA LEU A 58 -4.93 1.07 -3.10
C LEU A 58 -3.45 1.08 -3.53
N VAL A 59 -3.03 2.12 -4.23
CA VAL A 59 -1.64 2.43 -4.59
C VAL A 59 -1.38 3.92 -4.47
N ILE A 60 -0.12 4.34 -4.52
CA ILE A 60 0.23 5.77 -4.60
C ILE A 60 -0.20 6.30 -5.96
N CYS A 61 -1.02 7.34 -5.96
CA CYS A 61 -1.57 8.02 -7.13
C CYS A 61 -1.18 9.50 -7.07
N PRO A 62 -0.14 9.92 -7.80
CA PRO A 62 0.24 11.32 -7.84
C PRO A 62 -0.97 12.23 -8.13
N ASN A 63 -1.08 13.34 -7.38
CA ASN A 63 -2.17 14.31 -7.45
C ASN A 63 -3.52 13.89 -6.85
N SER A 64 -3.64 12.71 -6.22
CA SER A 64 -4.83 12.41 -5.41
C SER A 64 -4.80 13.09 -4.04
N THR A 65 -5.96 13.13 -3.39
CA THR A 65 -6.07 13.62 -2.00
C THR A 65 -5.16 12.80 -1.08
N ARG A 66 -4.39 13.50 -0.25
CA ARG A 66 -3.48 12.87 0.71
C ARG A 66 -4.26 12.40 1.94
N VAL A 67 -4.05 11.16 2.34
CA VAL A 67 -4.69 10.55 3.52
C VAL A 67 -3.63 10.00 4.47
N ARG A 68 -3.98 9.88 5.76
CA ARG A 68 -3.07 9.40 6.80
C ARG A 68 -2.86 7.90 6.67
N THR A 69 -1.64 7.48 6.38
CA THR A 69 -1.30 6.06 6.26
C THR A 69 -0.94 5.43 7.60
N TYR A 70 -0.80 4.10 7.61
CA TYR A 70 -0.34 3.36 8.78
C TYR A 70 1.14 3.03 8.64
N TRP A 71 1.76 2.66 9.74
CA TRP A 71 3.10 2.10 9.72
C TRP A 71 3.29 1.06 10.82
N VAL A 72 4.31 0.22 10.70
CA VAL A 72 4.66 -0.80 11.70
C VAL A 72 6.18 -1.00 11.71
N MET A 73 6.76 -1.29 12.87
CA MET A 73 8.15 -1.69 12.96
C MET A 73 8.35 -3.07 12.33
N LEU A 74 9.50 -3.30 11.72
CA LEU A 74 9.87 -4.62 11.17
C LEU A 74 10.94 -5.28 12.03
N ASP A 75 10.80 -6.58 12.28
CA ASP A 75 11.83 -7.44 12.86
C ASP A 75 12.72 -8.00 11.74
N VAL A 76 13.63 -7.15 11.24
CA VAL A 76 14.52 -7.46 10.12
C VAL A 76 15.90 -6.85 10.35
N PRO A 77 16.97 -7.49 9.87
CA PRO A 77 18.33 -7.03 10.13
C PRO A 77 18.71 -5.80 9.28
N ASP A 78 18.10 -5.62 8.10
CA ASP A 78 18.46 -4.57 7.15
C ASP A 78 17.33 -4.26 6.13
N LEU A 79 17.50 -3.17 5.37
CA LEU A 79 16.55 -2.72 4.35
C LEU A 79 16.41 -3.70 3.18
N ILE A 80 17.44 -4.47 2.84
CA ILE A 80 17.35 -5.45 1.75
C ILE A 80 16.39 -6.57 2.15
N VAL A 81 16.52 -7.09 3.38
CA VAL A 81 15.60 -8.09 3.94
C VAL A 81 14.20 -7.50 4.07
N ALA A 82 14.05 -6.27 4.59
CA ALA A 82 12.77 -5.58 4.68
C ALA A 82 12.04 -5.53 3.32
N ARG A 83 12.75 -5.12 2.27
CA ARG A 83 12.20 -5.02 0.91
C ARG A 83 11.79 -6.39 0.35
N LYS A 84 12.62 -7.42 0.56
CA LYS A 84 12.33 -8.79 0.11
C LYS A 84 11.11 -9.38 0.83
N CYS A 85 10.99 -9.17 2.14
CA CYS A 85 9.83 -9.58 2.92
C CYS A 85 8.55 -8.90 2.43
N LEU A 86 8.59 -7.58 2.21
CA LEU A 86 7.44 -6.86 1.68
C LEU A 86 7.09 -7.30 0.25
N ALA A 87 8.08 -7.51 -0.62
CA ALA A 87 7.85 -8.03 -1.97
C ALA A 87 7.24 -9.42 -1.98
N ALA A 88 7.69 -10.32 -1.09
CA ALA A 88 7.10 -11.65 -0.94
C ALA A 88 5.63 -11.55 -0.49
N ARG A 89 5.35 -10.68 0.48
CA ARG A 89 3.97 -10.40 0.92
C ARG A 89 3.10 -9.88 -0.22
N GLU A 90 3.61 -8.95 -1.03
CA GLU A 90 2.90 -8.39 -2.17
C GLU A 90 2.76 -9.36 -3.36
N GLY A 91 3.38 -10.54 -3.28
CA GLY A 91 3.33 -11.55 -4.34
C GLY A 91 4.21 -11.22 -5.55
N ILE A 92 5.24 -10.39 -5.35
CA ILE A 92 6.16 -9.89 -6.38
C ILE A 92 7.64 -10.13 -6.01
N PRO A 93 8.04 -11.32 -5.51
CA PRO A 93 9.38 -11.53 -4.95
C PRO A 93 10.53 -11.25 -5.94
N LYS A 94 10.26 -11.34 -7.25
CA LYS A 94 11.25 -11.06 -8.31
C LYS A 94 11.45 -9.57 -8.62
N ASN A 95 10.52 -8.71 -8.18
CA ASN A 95 10.52 -7.29 -8.52
C ASN A 95 10.78 -6.39 -7.30
N TRP A 96 11.36 -6.94 -6.23
CA TRP A 96 11.62 -6.18 -5.00
C TRP A 96 12.51 -4.95 -5.22
N GLU A 97 13.34 -4.95 -6.26
CA GLU A 97 14.20 -3.82 -6.61
C GLU A 97 13.45 -2.63 -7.21
N THR A 98 12.37 -2.88 -7.96
CA THR A 98 11.63 -1.83 -8.69
C THR A 98 10.32 -1.46 -8.00
N ASP A 99 9.61 -2.48 -7.50
CA ASP A 99 8.22 -2.37 -7.07
C ASP A 99 8.06 -2.20 -5.55
N ILE A 100 9.17 -2.23 -4.80
CA ILE A 100 9.23 -1.85 -3.38
C ILE A 100 10.10 -0.61 -3.22
N GLY A 101 9.49 0.45 -2.69
CA GLY A 101 10.14 1.70 -2.34
C GLY A 101 10.92 1.57 -1.04
N PHE A 102 11.95 2.39 -0.89
CA PHE A 102 12.72 2.48 0.34
C PHE A 102 13.27 3.89 0.57
N ALA A 103 13.52 4.21 1.83
CA ALA A 103 14.40 5.29 2.22
C ALA A 103 15.36 4.77 3.27
N ASP A 104 16.64 4.96 3.03
CA ASP A 104 17.74 4.73 3.96
C ASP A 104 18.11 6.08 4.57
N CYS A 105 17.72 6.29 5.82
CA CYS A 105 17.93 7.56 6.52
C CYS A 105 19.40 7.74 6.95
N VAL A 106 20.21 6.68 6.90
CA VAL A 106 21.64 6.72 7.24
C VAL A 106 22.46 7.14 6.03
N SER A 107 22.24 6.51 4.88
CA SER A 107 22.98 6.84 3.65
C SER A 107 22.35 7.98 2.82
N GLY A 108 21.08 8.30 3.09
CA GLY A 108 20.29 9.24 2.29
C GLY A 108 19.77 8.67 0.98
N GLN A 109 19.99 7.38 0.70
CA GLN A 109 19.50 6.74 -0.53
C GLN A 109 18.00 6.48 -0.46
N THR A 110 17.29 6.77 -1.55
CA THR A 110 15.85 6.57 -1.63
C THR A 110 15.41 6.05 -3.00
N HIS A 111 14.31 5.31 -3.04
CA HIS A 111 13.67 4.84 -4.28
C HIS A 111 12.16 4.75 -4.11
N GLY A 112 11.43 5.10 -5.17
CA GLY A 112 9.97 4.96 -5.25
C GLY A 112 9.20 6.27 -5.16
N LEU A 113 7.91 6.21 -5.47
CA LEU A 113 7.01 7.35 -5.36
C LEU A 113 6.90 7.79 -3.90
N GLU A 114 6.83 9.12 -3.70
CA GLU A 114 6.75 9.76 -2.38
C GLU A 114 7.98 9.54 -1.48
N ALA A 115 9.12 9.15 -2.07
CA ALA A 115 10.38 8.95 -1.34
C ALA A 115 10.77 10.13 -0.46
N ASP A 116 10.67 11.38 -0.95
CA ASP A 116 11.01 12.57 -0.18
C ASP A 116 10.10 12.75 1.05
N THR A 117 8.77 12.62 0.86
CA THR A 117 7.78 12.70 1.95
C THR A 117 8.05 11.63 3.00
N ILE A 118 8.24 10.39 2.56
CA ILE A 118 8.41 9.23 3.44
C ILE A 118 9.75 9.30 4.17
N SER A 119 10.82 9.72 3.50
CA SER A 119 12.15 9.94 4.09
C SER A 119 12.13 11.05 5.15
N ALA A 120 11.49 12.19 4.85
CA ALA A 120 11.34 13.28 5.81
C ALA A 120 10.54 12.84 7.05
N TRP A 121 9.44 12.11 6.85
CA TRP A 121 8.67 11.54 7.95
C TRP A 121 9.49 10.53 8.76
N ALA A 122 10.26 9.66 8.11
CA ALA A 122 11.07 8.65 8.80
C ALA A 122 12.17 9.30 9.65
N GLY A 123 12.86 10.31 9.13
CA GLY A 123 13.85 11.08 9.89
C GLY A 123 13.25 11.78 11.11
N ALA A 124 12.05 12.37 10.98
CA ALA A 124 11.34 12.99 12.09
C ALA A 124 10.91 11.99 13.19
N ASN A 125 10.80 10.70 12.86
CA ASN A 125 10.46 9.62 13.79
C ASN A 125 11.67 8.83 14.28
N GLY A 126 12.91 9.25 13.95
CA GLY A 126 14.13 8.56 14.39
C GLY A 126 14.31 7.16 13.79
N LEU A 127 13.73 6.91 12.62
CA LEU A 127 13.89 5.65 11.90
C LEU A 127 15.22 5.64 11.13
N THR A 128 15.91 4.50 11.11
CA THR A 128 17.10 4.30 10.27
C THR A 128 16.73 3.92 8.84
N GLY A 129 15.52 3.39 8.64
CA GLY A 129 15.02 3.10 7.30
C GLY A 129 13.53 2.82 7.25
N VAL A 130 12.97 2.88 6.05
CA VAL A 130 11.55 2.62 5.82
C VAL A 130 11.32 2.00 4.45
N VAL A 131 10.35 1.08 4.36
CA VAL A 131 9.92 0.44 3.11
C VAL A 131 8.41 0.58 2.89
N TRP A 132 7.99 0.60 1.62
CA TRP A 132 6.57 0.65 1.25
C TRP A 132 6.34 0.02 -0.13
N THR A 133 5.10 -0.36 -0.41
CA THR A 133 4.72 -0.88 -1.72
C THR A 133 4.73 0.24 -2.76
N ASN A 134 5.50 0.08 -3.84
CA ASN A 134 5.69 1.07 -4.91
C ASN A 134 5.11 0.58 -6.25
N LEU A 135 4.02 -0.17 -6.19
CA LEU A 135 3.33 -0.63 -7.40
C LEU A 135 2.60 0.54 -8.09
N PRO A 136 2.73 0.70 -9.42
CA PRO A 136 2.07 1.80 -10.12
C PRO A 136 0.55 1.56 -10.23
N CYS A 137 -0.19 2.62 -10.57
CA CYS A 137 -1.55 2.48 -11.07
C CYS A 137 -1.58 1.47 -12.23
N LYS A 138 -2.64 0.66 -12.29
CA LYS A 138 -2.84 -0.27 -13.40
C LYS A 138 -4.32 -0.52 -13.59
N PHE A 139 -4.82 -0.22 -14.79
CA PHE A 139 -6.21 -0.46 -15.13
C PHE A 139 -6.30 -0.97 -16.56
N ASN A 140 -7.13 -1.99 -16.78
CA ASN A 140 -7.35 -2.60 -18.09
C ASN A 140 -6.03 -2.98 -18.81
N GLY A 141 -5.05 -3.50 -18.06
CA GLY A 141 -3.75 -3.91 -18.60
C GLY A 141 -2.76 -2.76 -18.89
N GLN A 142 -3.12 -1.51 -18.61
CA GLN A 142 -2.30 -0.32 -18.86
C GLN A 142 -1.83 0.32 -17.55
N HIS A 143 -0.62 0.89 -17.54
CA HIS A 143 -0.08 1.63 -16.40
C HIS A 143 -0.60 3.07 -16.36
N LEU A 144 -1.89 3.22 -16.03
CA LEU A 144 -2.57 4.50 -15.92
C LEU A 144 -3.46 4.56 -14.69
N MET A 145 -3.75 5.77 -14.23
CA MET A 145 -4.74 6.02 -13.19
C MET A 145 -6.14 6.00 -13.82
N PRO A 146 -7.04 5.10 -13.39
CA PRO A 146 -8.43 5.13 -13.85
C PRO A 146 -9.18 6.30 -13.25
N SER A 147 -10.21 6.76 -13.96
CA SER A 147 -11.21 7.69 -13.42
C SER A 147 -12.13 7.00 -12.40
N GLU A 148 -12.74 7.79 -11.51
CA GLU A 148 -13.71 7.31 -10.53
C GLU A 148 -14.86 6.50 -11.20
N VAL A 149 -15.37 7.02 -12.32
CA VAL A 149 -16.46 6.40 -13.09
C VAL A 149 -16.04 5.03 -13.62
N GLU A 150 -14.81 4.90 -14.13
CA GLU A 150 -14.28 3.62 -14.61
C GLU A 150 -14.12 2.60 -13.48
N VAL A 151 -13.66 3.05 -12.31
CA VAL A 151 -13.53 2.20 -11.12
C VAL A 151 -14.89 1.68 -10.67
N ILE A 152 -15.89 2.55 -10.55
CA ILE A 152 -17.25 2.16 -10.15
C ILE A 152 -17.86 1.23 -11.20
N ALA A 153 -17.71 1.53 -12.49
CA ALA A 153 -18.22 0.68 -13.56
C ALA A 153 -17.58 -0.72 -13.55
N PHE A 154 -16.26 -0.78 -13.34
CA PHE A 154 -15.54 -2.04 -13.19
C PHE A 154 -16.07 -2.87 -12.02
N LEU A 155 -16.17 -2.28 -10.83
CA LEU A 155 -16.64 -2.97 -9.63
C LEU A 155 -18.11 -3.41 -9.75
N ARG A 156 -18.96 -2.60 -10.37
CA ARG A 156 -20.37 -2.93 -10.62
C ARG A 156 -20.51 -4.15 -11.54
N ALA A 157 -19.62 -4.31 -12.50
CA ALA A 157 -19.63 -5.41 -13.46
C ALA A 157 -19.08 -6.75 -12.88
N LEU A 158 -18.50 -6.74 -11.68
CA LEU A 158 -18.07 -7.97 -11.02
C LEU A 158 -19.26 -8.79 -10.52
N ASP A 159 -19.17 -10.09 -10.68
CA ASP A 159 -20.16 -11.08 -10.26
C ASP A 159 -19.52 -12.21 -9.42
N GLY A 160 -20.38 -13.04 -8.82
CA GLY A 160 -20.00 -14.21 -8.05
C GLY A 160 -18.91 -13.95 -7.00
N THR A 161 -17.88 -14.80 -6.98
CA THR A 161 -16.77 -14.71 -6.04
C THR A 161 -15.92 -13.45 -6.22
N LYS A 162 -15.79 -12.93 -7.45
CA LYS A 162 -15.01 -11.71 -7.71
C LYS A 162 -15.64 -10.50 -7.04
N ARG A 163 -16.98 -10.38 -7.12
CA ARG A 163 -17.72 -9.32 -6.43
C ARG A 163 -17.52 -9.39 -4.92
N VAL A 164 -17.63 -10.59 -4.34
CA VAL A 164 -17.45 -10.82 -2.90
C VAL A 164 -16.04 -10.42 -2.46
N ASP A 165 -15.01 -10.78 -3.23
CA ASP A 165 -13.62 -10.46 -2.89
C ASP A 165 -13.31 -8.96 -3.04
N ALA A 166 -13.86 -8.29 -4.06
CA ALA A 166 -13.72 -6.85 -4.24
C ALA A 166 -14.44 -6.06 -3.13
N GLU A 167 -15.68 -6.44 -2.82
CA GLU A 167 -16.46 -5.84 -1.74
C GLU A 167 -15.76 -6.03 -0.40
N ARG A 168 -15.24 -7.24 -0.11
CA ARG A 168 -14.45 -7.51 1.09
C ARG A 168 -13.23 -6.61 1.18
N TYR A 169 -12.51 -6.38 0.06
CA TYR A 169 -11.34 -5.51 0.07
C TYR A 169 -11.70 -4.06 0.40
N VAL A 170 -12.78 -3.52 -0.21
CA VAL A 170 -13.25 -2.15 0.06
C VAL A 170 -13.68 -2.02 1.52
N ARG A 171 -14.55 -2.93 2.00
CA ARG A 171 -15.07 -2.90 3.38
C ARG A 171 -13.96 -3.03 4.42
N ASN A 172 -12.98 -3.90 4.20
CA ASN A 172 -11.87 -4.09 5.14
C ASN A 172 -10.80 -2.98 5.06
N THR A 173 -10.89 -2.06 4.10
CA THR A 173 -9.96 -0.94 4.04
C THR A 173 -10.05 -0.12 5.34
N PRO A 174 -8.93 0.11 6.06
CA PRO A 174 -8.97 0.75 7.37
C PRO A 174 -9.67 2.11 7.33
N ARG A 175 -10.45 2.44 8.36
CA ARG A 175 -11.36 3.61 8.35
C ARG A 175 -10.69 4.93 7.99
N GLN A 176 -9.48 5.18 8.48
CA GLN A 176 -8.78 6.46 8.21
C GLN A 176 -8.27 6.60 6.77
N ILE A 177 -8.25 5.52 5.99
CA ILE A 177 -7.92 5.57 4.55
C ILE A 177 -9.20 5.96 3.81
N GLU A 178 -9.57 7.22 3.98
CA GLU A 178 -10.80 7.82 3.43
C GLU A 178 -10.45 8.58 2.15
N THR A 179 -10.42 7.84 1.03
CA THR A 179 -10.08 8.38 -0.28
C THR A 179 -11.32 8.84 -1.03
N ALA A 180 -11.16 9.65 -2.08
CA ALA A 180 -12.29 10.13 -2.87
C ALA A 180 -13.03 8.96 -3.54
N TYR A 181 -12.29 8.03 -4.16
CA TYR A 181 -12.94 6.88 -4.82
C TYR A 181 -13.57 5.94 -3.79
N ARG A 182 -13.01 5.81 -2.58
CA ARG A 182 -13.66 5.01 -1.53
C ARG A 182 -15.07 5.52 -1.26
N SER A 183 -15.20 6.82 -0.98
CA SER A 183 -16.50 7.43 -0.69
C SER A 183 -17.47 7.25 -1.85
N ALA A 184 -17.01 7.41 -3.09
CA ALA A 184 -17.84 7.22 -4.28
C ALA A 184 -18.26 5.75 -4.49
N ILE A 185 -17.37 4.79 -4.23
CA ILE A 185 -17.65 3.34 -4.28
C ILE A 185 -18.70 2.98 -3.23
N GLU A 186 -18.50 3.42 -1.99
CA GLU A 186 -19.42 3.14 -0.88
C GLU A 186 -20.83 3.67 -1.17
N GLN A 187 -20.94 4.91 -1.64
CA GLN A 187 -22.22 5.53 -2.02
C GLN A 187 -22.86 4.83 -3.22
N SER A 188 -22.08 4.43 -4.22
CA SER A 188 -22.58 3.87 -5.48
C SER A 188 -22.97 2.39 -5.40
N LEU A 189 -22.33 1.62 -4.52
CA LEU A 189 -22.47 0.16 -4.44
C LEU A 189 -22.99 -0.34 -3.08
N GLY A 190 -23.08 0.53 -2.07
CA GLY A 190 -23.50 0.15 -0.72
C GLY A 190 -22.45 -0.62 0.06
N TRP A 191 -21.18 -0.55 -0.36
CA TRP A 191 -20.06 -1.33 0.20
C TRP A 191 -19.42 -0.67 1.42
N PHE A 192 -20.25 -0.18 2.34
CA PHE A 192 -19.79 0.50 3.55
C PHE A 192 -19.03 -0.45 4.46
N ASN A 193 -17.99 0.08 5.13
CA ASN A 193 -17.34 -0.64 6.21
C ASN A 193 -18.34 -0.88 7.36
N CYS A 194 -18.68 -2.15 7.61
CA CYS A 194 -19.52 -2.56 8.73
C CYS A 194 -18.62 -3.03 9.86
N GLY A 195 -18.25 -2.14 10.79
CA GLY A 195 -17.41 -2.50 11.95
C GLY A 195 -16.42 -1.44 12.33
#